data_AF-A0A971WD20-F1
#
_entry.id   AF-A0A971WD20-F1
#
_cell.length_a   1.000
_cell.length_b   1.000
_cell.length_c   1.000
_cell.angle_alpha   90.00
_cell.angle_beta   90.00
_cell.angle_gamma   90.00
#
_symmetry.space_group_name_H-M   'P 1'
#
loop_
_entity.id
_entity.type
_entity.pdbx_description
1 polymer ?
#
loop_
_entity_poly.entity_id
_entity_poly.type
_entity_poly.pdbx_seq_one_letter_code
_entity_poly.pdbx_strand_id
1 'polypeptide(L)' 'MSNYITEVITKEKATEFDTYVTASPKASFMQMSTWADVKNNWKWRGIICRDKDGKICG' A
#
# COMPACT_ATOMS: atom_id res chain seq x y z
N MET A 1 -20.83 -2.10 -13.06
CA MET A 1 -20.45 -2.10 -11.63
C MET A 1 -18.94 -2.12 -11.58
N SER A 2 -18.31 -1.28 -10.76
CA SER A 2 -16.84 -1.19 -10.70
C SER A 2 -16.29 -2.44 -10.01
N ASN A 3 -15.47 -3.25 -10.69
CA ASN A 3 -14.88 -4.49 -10.16
C ASN A 3 -13.59 -4.20 -9.36
N TYR A 4 -13.63 -3.18 -8.49
CA TYR A 4 -12.47 -2.81 -7.68
C TYR A 4 -12.75 -3.08 -6.21
N ILE A 5 -11.76 -3.66 -5.53
CA ILE A 5 -11.82 -3.96 -4.09
C ILE A 5 -10.85 -3.03 -3.38
N THR A 6 -11.36 -2.27 -2.42
CA THR A 6 -10.52 -1.46 -1.53
C THR A 6 -10.29 -2.19 -0.22
N GLU A 7 -9.03 -2.31 0.20
CA GLU A 7 -8.68 -2.92 1.49
C GLU A 7 -7.74 -2.05 2.31
N VAL A 8 -7.84 -2.18 3.63
CA VAL A 8 -6.95 -1.52 4.59
C VAL A 8 -5.92 -2.54 5.06
N ILE A 9 -4.65 -2.23 4.82
CA ILE A 9 -3.52 -3.07 5.21
C ILE A 9 -2.77 -2.50 6.42
N THR A 10 -2.13 -3.42 7.14
CA THR A 10 -1.25 -3.13 8.27
C THR A 10 0.20 -3.27 7.83
N LYS A 11 1.14 -2.78 8.64
CA LYS A 11 2.58 -2.86 8.32
C LYS A 11 3.01 -4.30 8.04
N GLU A 12 2.48 -5.25 8.81
CA GLU A 12 2.81 -6.68 8.72
C GLU A 12 2.33 -7.32 7.41
N LYS A 13 1.37 -6.70 6.72
CA LYS A 13 0.81 -7.17 5.44
C LYS A 13 1.22 -6.30 4.25
N ALA A 14 2.18 -5.39 4.42
CA ALA A 14 2.50 -4.37 3.43
C ALA A 14 3.55 -4.78 2.39
N THR A 15 4.10 -6.00 2.45
CA THR A 15 5.16 -6.46 1.53
C THR A 15 4.78 -6.33 0.04
N GLU A 16 3.56 -6.69 -0.32
CA GLU A 16 3.06 -6.56 -1.70
C GLU A 16 2.92 -5.09 -2.11
N PHE A 17 2.41 -4.27 -1.19
CA PHE A 17 2.25 -2.83 -1.39
C PHE A 17 3.60 -2.12 -1.53
N ASP A 18 4.60 -2.46 -0.72
CA ASP A 18 5.94 -1.87 -0.80
C ASP A 18 6.62 -2.20 -2.13
N THR A 19 6.38 -3.40 -2.65
CA THR A 19 6.82 -3.81 -3.99
C THR A 19 6.17 -2.94 -5.07
N TYR A 20 4.86 -2.70 -4.96
CA TYR A 20 4.11 -1.84 -5.87
C TYR A 20 4.60 -0.38 -5.82
N VAL A 21 4.81 0.17 -4.62
CA VAL A 21 5.34 1.52 -4.41
C VAL A 21 6.72 1.68 -5.02
N THR A 22 7.60 0.68 -4.85
CA THR A 22 8.95 0.72 -5.43
C THR A 22 8.93 0.71 -6.96
N ALA A 23 7.97 0.02 -7.57
CA ALA A 23 7.86 -0.08 -9.02
C ALA A 23 7.10 1.10 -9.67
N SER A 24 6.37 1.90 -8.89
CA SER A 24 5.48 2.93 -9.43
C SER A 24 6.19 4.28 -9.59
N PRO A 25 6.18 4.89 -10.80
CA PRO A 25 6.85 6.17 -11.04
C PRO A 25 6.15 7.35 -10.35
N LYS A 26 4.94 7.15 -9.82
CA LYS A 26 4.16 8.17 -9.10
C LYS A 26 4.28 8.04 -7.58
N ALA A 27 4.96 7.01 -7.10
CA ALA A 27 5.00 6.73 -5.69
C ALA A 27 6.22 7.38 -5.02
N SER A 28 6.10 7.61 -3.72
CA SER A 28 7.15 8.15 -2.88
C SER A 28 7.55 7.13 -1.83
N PHE A 29 8.84 7.09 -1.48
CA PHE A 29 9.34 6.24 -0.39
C PHE A 29 8.62 6.48 0.95
N MET A 30 8.06 7.69 1.16
CA MET A 30 7.27 8.01 2.35
C MET A 30 5.93 7.25 2.44
N GLN A 31 5.50 6.61 1.35
CA GLN A 31 4.30 5.79 1.34
C GLN A 31 4.59 4.37 1.84
N MET A 32 5.83 3.90 1.77
CA MET A 32 6.22 2.53 2.16
C MET A 32 5.97 2.25 3.64
N SER A 33 5.80 0.97 3.98
CA SER A 33 5.55 0.51 5.35
C SER A 33 6.71 0.77 6.30
N THR A 34 7.94 0.85 5.77
CA THR A 34 9.16 1.22 6.52
C THR A 34 9.10 2.66 7.03
N TRP A 35 8.27 3.52 6.45
CA TRP A 35 8.06 4.87 6.96
C TRP A 35 7.36 4.89 8.32
N ALA A 36 6.67 3.79 8.68
CA ALA A 36 6.13 3.59 10.03
C ALA A 36 7.22 3.55 11.10
N ASP A 37 8.44 3.10 10.76
CA ASP A 37 9.57 3.06 11.71
C ASP A 37 10.17 4.44 11.93
N VAL A 38 10.16 5.30 10.90
CA VAL A 38 10.57 6.70 11.01
C VAL A 38 9.56 7.49 11.84
N LYS A 39 8.27 7.27 11.61
CA LYS A 39 7.16 7.87 12.37
C LYS A 39 6.62 6.89 13.42
N ASN A 40 7.48 6.42 14.31
CA ASN A 40 7.13 5.45 15.35
C ASN A 40 6.05 5.95 16.34
N ASN A 41 5.76 7.25 16.35
CA ASN A 41 4.68 7.87 17.11
C ASN A 41 3.33 7.93 16.35
N TRP A 42 3.26 7.38 15.14
CA TRP A 42 2.05 7.34 14.30
C TRP A 42 1.66 5.89 14.00
N LYS A 43 0.35 5.63 13.90
CA LYS A 43 -0.15 4.34 13.44
C LYS A 43 -0.26 4.34 11.92
N TRP A 44 0.63 3.62 11.26
CA TRP A 44 0.60 3.45 9.81
C TRP A 44 -0.54 2.51 9.38
N ARG A 45 -1.25 2.92 8.32
CA ARG A 45 -2.25 2.12 7.60
C ARG A 45 -2.11 2.41 6.11
N GLY A 46 -2.00 1.36 5.30
CA GLY A 46 -2.09 1.46 3.85
C GLY A 46 -3.52 1.24 3.39
N ILE A 47 -3.94 1.94 2.34
CA ILE A 47 -5.19 1.68 1.65
C ILE A 47 -4.80 1.32 0.23
N ILE A 48 -5.23 0.15 -0.22
CA ILE A 48 -4.94 -0.32 -1.57
C ILE A 48 -6.22 -0.70 -2.30
N CYS A 49 -6.19 -0.51 -3.60
CA CYS A 49 -7.24 -0.84 -4.54
C CYS A 49 -6.75 -2.00 -5.41
N ARG A 50 -7.56 -3.04 -5.53
CA ARG A 50 -7.30 -4.20 -6.38
C ARG A 50 -8.24 -4.22 -7.57
N ASP A 51 -7.72 -4.66 -8.71
CA ASP A 51 -8.52 -4.96 -9.89
C ASP A 51 -9.27 -6.30 -9.76
N LYS A 52 -10.01 -6.67 -10.81
CA LYS A 52 -10.79 -7.92 -10.91
C LYS A 52 -9.92 -9.19 -10.82
N ASP A 53 -8.62 -9.08 -11.10
CA ASP A 53 -7.66 -10.18 -11.09
C ASP A 53 -6.88 -10.21 -9.75
N GLY A 54 -7.25 -9.34 -8.80
CA GLY A 54 -6.67 -9.27 -7.46
C GLY A 54 -5.35 -8.50 -7.38
N LYS A 55 -4.92 -7.81 -8.46
CA LYS A 55 -3.66 -7.06 -8.47
C LYS A 55 -3.85 -5.64 -7.96
N ILE A 56 -2.88 -5.13 -7.21
CA ILE A 56 -2.86 -3.72 -6.77
C ILE A 56 -2.81 -2.80 -7.99
N CYS A 57 -3.81 -1.92 -8.10
CA CYS A 57 -3.93 -0.93 -9.17
C CYS A 57 -3.98 0.52 -8.64
N GLY A 58 -3.98 0.74 -7.32
CA GLY A 58 -3.97 2.06 -6.71
C GLY A 58 -3.88 2.03 -5.20
#